data_AF-A0A2H5PXW7-F1
#
_entry.id   AF-A0A2H5PXW7-F1
#
_cell.length_a   1.000
_cell.length_b   1.000
_cell.length_c   1.000
_cell.angle_alpha   90.00
_cell.angle_beta   90.00
_cell.angle_gamma   90.00
#
_symmetry.space_group_name_H-M   'P 1'
#
loop_
_entity.id
_entity.type
_entity.pdbx_description
1 polymer ?
#
loop_
_entity_poly.entity_id
_entity_poly.type
_entity_poly.pdbx_seq_one_letter_code
_entity_poly.pdbx_strand_id
1 'polypeptide(L)'
;MFIGPINVRASRKDVQLKVKEEYNSYRDRTALLFLLFPSTLLILRSWIWDGCLPAFPVQLYQAWLLFLYTGLALRENILRINGSDIRPWWIYHHYCAMLMALVSLTWEIKGQPNCAQKQRGVQLFLQWAMMQGVAMLLQNRYQRQRLYTRIALGKAKRMDVVWGETAGVDGQLWLLCPILFILQVFEAYVGLLLLKTALVGVVPEWQVSFCGALLVLMAVGNFINTVQTLMTKSSMK
;
A
#
# COMPACT_ATOMS: atom_id res chain seq x y z
N MET A 1 -9.63 17.25 -2.10
CA MET A 1 -8.45 18.13 -1.97
C MET A 1 -7.24 17.28 -1.55
N PHE A 2 -6.16 17.29 -2.35
CA PHE A 2 -4.98 16.43 -2.10
C PHE A 2 -4.31 16.68 -0.75
N ILE A 3 -4.32 17.92 -0.26
CA ILE A 3 -3.70 18.31 1.01
C ILE A 3 -4.74 18.51 2.13
N GLY A 4 -6.00 18.80 1.80
CA GLY A 4 -7.00 19.23 2.79
C GLY A 4 -6.73 20.66 3.31
N PRO A 5 -7.48 21.17 4.29
CA PRO A 5 -7.37 22.54 4.80
C PRO A 5 -6.17 22.72 5.75
N ILE A 6 -4.96 22.38 5.29
CA ILE A 6 -3.80 22.21 6.17
C ILE A 6 -2.57 22.99 5.68
N ASN A 7 -1.91 23.68 6.60
CA ASN A 7 -0.64 24.38 6.36
C ASN A 7 0.54 23.39 6.32
N VAL A 8 1.48 23.59 5.40
CA VAL A 8 2.69 22.72 5.23
C VAL A 8 3.58 22.75 6.48
N ARG A 9 3.71 23.92 7.12
CA ARG A 9 4.41 24.09 8.41
C ARG A 9 3.42 24.57 9.45
N ALA A 10 3.10 23.71 10.41
CA ALA A 10 2.23 24.06 11.52
C ALA A 10 3.10 24.56 12.69
N SER A 11 3.12 25.89 12.88
CA SER A 11 3.89 26.53 13.97
C SER A 11 3.29 26.24 15.35
N ARG A 12 1.95 26.11 15.44
CA ARG A 12 1.24 25.85 16.69
C ARG A 12 0.93 24.35 16.88
N LYS A 13 1.02 23.86 18.12
CA LYS A 13 0.86 22.44 18.48
C LYS A 13 -0.55 21.90 18.18
N ASP A 14 -1.58 22.70 18.36
CA ASP A 14 -2.98 22.38 18.01
C ASP A 14 -3.13 22.11 16.52
N VAL A 15 -2.51 22.95 15.67
CA VAL A 15 -2.54 22.78 14.21
C VAL A 15 -1.80 21.50 13.80
N GLN A 16 -0.65 21.20 14.42
CA GLN A 16 0.09 19.96 14.17
C GLN A 16 -0.75 18.70 14.47
N LEU A 17 -1.48 18.70 15.59
CA LEU A 17 -2.34 17.58 15.97
C LEU A 17 -3.53 17.44 15.03
N LYS A 18 -4.11 18.56 14.58
CA LYS A 18 -5.16 18.56 13.56
C LYS A 18 -4.67 17.94 12.24
N VAL A 19 -3.44 18.24 11.81
CA VAL A 19 -2.83 17.59 10.62
C VAL A 19 -2.79 16.07 10.77
N LYS A 20 -2.39 15.60 11.96
CA LYS A 20 -2.32 14.16 12.28
C LYS A 20 -3.71 13.51 12.29
N GLU A 21 -4.72 14.18 12.83
CA GLU A 21 -6.10 13.70 12.83
C GLU A 21 -6.66 13.59 11.40
N GLU A 22 -6.46 14.61 10.57
CA GLU A 22 -6.83 14.60 9.15
C GLU A 22 -6.12 13.46 8.39
N TYR A 23 -4.84 13.21 8.66
CA TYR A 23 -4.12 12.07 8.09
C TYR A 23 -4.73 10.73 8.50
N ASN A 24 -5.03 10.54 9.79
CA ASN A 24 -5.61 9.28 10.28
C ASN A 24 -7.00 9.03 9.69
N SER A 25 -7.85 10.07 9.66
CA SER A 25 -9.17 10.02 9.05
C SER A 25 -9.10 9.68 7.55
N TYR A 26 -8.19 10.34 6.83
CA TYR A 26 -7.94 10.05 5.42
C TYR A 26 -7.51 8.59 5.23
N ARG A 27 -6.56 8.11 6.03
CA ARG A 27 -6.02 6.74 5.95
C ARG A 27 -7.06 5.66 6.26
N ASP A 28 -8.00 5.91 7.17
CA ASP A 28 -9.08 4.96 7.47
C ASP A 28 -10.08 4.86 6.32
N ARG A 29 -10.53 6.01 5.82
CA ARG A 29 -11.44 6.08 4.67
C ARG A 29 -10.81 5.43 3.43
N THR A 30 -9.54 5.69 3.17
CA THR A 30 -8.87 5.12 2.00
C THR A 30 -8.53 3.65 2.15
N ALA A 31 -8.23 3.15 3.36
CA ALA A 31 -8.04 1.72 3.59
C ALA A 31 -9.31 0.91 3.29
N LEU A 32 -10.49 1.43 3.67
CA LEU A 32 -11.78 0.81 3.31
C LEU A 32 -11.97 0.77 1.78
N LEU A 33 -11.73 1.88 1.09
CA LEU A 33 -11.82 1.94 -0.37
C LEU A 33 -10.78 1.02 -1.04
N PHE A 34 -9.57 0.90 -0.48
CA PHE A 34 -8.51 0.03 -0.98
C PHE A 34 -8.91 -1.44 -0.95
N LEU A 35 -9.73 -1.85 0.02
CA LEU A 35 -10.29 -3.19 0.08
C LEU A 35 -11.49 -3.35 -0.87
N LEU A 36 -12.44 -2.41 -0.83
CA LEU A 36 -13.70 -2.54 -1.56
C LEU A 36 -13.50 -2.51 -3.08
N PHE A 37 -12.64 -1.63 -3.60
CA PHE A 37 -12.48 -1.44 -5.05
C PHE A 37 -11.92 -2.68 -5.78
N PRO A 38 -10.81 -3.31 -5.36
CA PRO A 38 -10.37 -4.56 -6.00
C PRO A 38 -11.36 -5.71 -5.75
N SER A 39 -12.05 -5.74 -4.60
CA SER A 39 -13.07 -6.75 -4.31
C SER A 39 -14.24 -6.67 -5.28
N THR A 40 -14.76 -5.47 -5.55
CA THR A 40 -15.85 -5.28 -6.53
C THR A 40 -15.39 -5.66 -7.93
N LEU A 41 -14.18 -5.29 -8.36
CA LEU A 41 -13.63 -5.69 -9.66
C LEU A 41 -13.52 -7.21 -9.80
N LEU A 42 -13.07 -7.92 -8.77
CA LEU A 42 -12.96 -9.38 -8.78
C LEU A 42 -14.33 -10.07 -8.82
N ILE A 43 -15.32 -9.55 -8.09
CA ILE A 43 -16.70 -10.05 -8.13
C ILE A 43 -17.31 -9.84 -9.51
N LEU A 44 -17.21 -8.63 -10.07
CA LEU A 44 -17.74 -8.30 -11.39
C LEU A 44 -17.07 -9.13 -12.50
N ARG A 45 -15.75 -9.37 -12.40
CA ARG A 45 -15.03 -10.30 -13.30
C ARG A 45 -15.64 -11.69 -13.30
N SER A 46 -16.00 -12.20 -12.12
CA SER A 46 -16.53 -13.55 -11.97
C SER A 46 -18.02 -13.69 -12.30
N TRP A 47 -18.81 -12.64 -12.11
CA TRP A 47 -20.27 -12.70 -12.21
C TRP A 47 -20.84 -12.09 -13.49
N ILE A 48 -20.18 -11.08 -14.06
CA ILE A 48 -20.73 -10.29 -15.17
C ILE A 48 -19.86 -10.39 -16.43
N TRP A 49 -18.53 -10.43 -16.26
CA TRP A 49 -17.62 -10.30 -17.40
C TRP A 49 -16.94 -11.60 -17.84
N ASP A 50 -17.48 -12.75 -17.47
CA ASP A 50 -17.02 -14.09 -17.90
C ASP A 50 -15.50 -14.30 -17.79
N GLY A 51 -14.87 -13.72 -16.76
CA GLY A 51 -13.42 -13.81 -16.54
C GLY A 51 -12.57 -12.78 -17.30
N CYS A 52 -13.14 -11.91 -18.13
CA CYS A 52 -12.43 -10.76 -18.71
C CYS A 52 -12.66 -9.49 -17.86
N LEU A 53 -11.62 -8.73 -17.52
CA LEU A 53 -11.78 -7.39 -16.96
C LEU A 53 -11.84 -6.36 -18.10
N PRO A 54 -12.87 -5.49 -18.17
CA PRO A 54 -12.86 -4.36 -19.08
C PRO A 54 -11.76 -3.36 -18.69
N ALA A 55 -11.20 -2.67 -19.69
CA ALA A 55 -10.10 -1.73 -19.46
C ALA A 55 -10.50 -0.56 -18.54
N PHE A 56 -11.67 0.03 -18.79
CA PHE A 56 -12.12 1.24 -18.10
C PHE A 56 -12.22 1.11 -16.56
N PRO A 57 -12.88 0.09 -15.98
CA PRO A 57 -12.90 -0.11 -14.53
C PRO A 57 -11.52 -0.31 -13.91
N VAL A 58 -10.61 -1.00 -14.60
CA VAL A 58 -9.24 -1.20 -14.10
C VAL A 58 -8.45 0.10 -14.17
N GLN A 59 -8.59 0.90 -15.24
CA GLN A 59 -7.97 2.22 -15.36
C GLN A 59 -8.49 3.19 -14.28
N LEU A 60 -9.79 3.17 -13.97
CA LEU A 60 -10.34 3.95 -12.85
C LEU A 60 -9.71 3.56 -11.51
N TYR A 61 -9.50 2.26 -11.28
CA TYR A 61 -8.81 1.79 -10.09
C TYR A 61 -7.35 2.26 -10.05
N GLN A 62 -6.62 2.20 -11.17
CA GLN A 62 -5.25 2.70 -11.26
C GLN A 62 -5.17 4.22 -11.04
N ALA A 63 -6.10 5.00 -11.59
CA ALA A 63 -6.19 6.44 -11.37
C ALA A 63 -6.46 6.75 -9.90
N TRP A 64 -7.32 5.95 -9.26
CA TRP A 64 -7.58 6.07 -7.82
C TRP A 64 -6.35 5.70 -6.97
N LEU A 65 -5.60 4.66 -7.32
CA LEU A 65 -4.33 4.31 -6.67
C LEU A 65 -3.30 5.43 -6.80
N LEU A 66 -3.17 6.03 -7.98
CA LEU A 66 -2.30 7.18 -8.21
C LEU A 66 -2.68 8.35 -7.28
N PHE A 67 -3.98 8.68 -7.21
CA PHE A 67 -4.48 9.70 -6.28
C PHE A 67 -4.17 9.36 -4.82
N LEU A 68 -4.39 8.11 -4.42
CA LEU A 68 -4.15 7.63 -3.06
C LEU A 68 -2.68 7.78 -2.65
N TYR A 69 -1.76 7.20 -3.42
CA TYR A 69 -0.34 7.18 -3.06
C TYR A 69 0.28 8.57 -3.12
N THR A 70 -0.16 9.42 -4.05
CA THR A 70 0.19 10.85 -4.06
C THR A 70 -0.28 11.54 -2.77
N GLY A 71 -1.53 11.30 -2.36
CA GLY A 71 -2.11 11.87 -1.14
C GLY A 71 -1.43 11.39 0.15
N LEU A 72 -1.01 10.12 0.22
CA LEU A 72 -0.24 9.57 1.33
C LEU A 72 1.17 10.15 1.38
N ALA A 73 1.89 10.16 0.25
CA ALA A 73 3.24 10.73 0.17
C ALA A 73 3.27 12.19 0.63
N LEU A 74 2.34 13.02 0.15
CA LEU A 74 2.27 14.43 0.56
C LEU A 74 1.99 14.59 2.06
N ARG A 75 0.99 13.89 2.60
CA ARG A 75 0.61 14.00 4.02
C ARG A 75 1.71 13.48 4.95
N GLU A 76 2.37 12.37 4.60
CA GLU A 76 3.44 11.81 5.41
C GLU A 76 4.71 12.69 5.38
N ASN A 77 5.01 13.34 4.26
CA ASN A 77 6.07 14.36 4.21
C ASN A 77 5.74 15.56 5.12
N ILE A 78 4.49 16.06 5.09
CA ILE A 78 4.05 17.13 6.00
C ILE A 78 4.21 16.68 7.46
N LEU A 79 3.75 15.47 7.82
CA LEU A 79 3.90 14.94 9.17
C LEU A 79 5.35 14.84 9.62
N ARG A 80 6.24 14.39 8.72
CA ARG A 80 7.67 14.27 9.00
C ARG A 80 8.32 15.63 9.27
N ILE A 81 8.00 16.65 8.46
CA ILE A 81 8.47 18.04 8.67
C ILE A 81 7.93 18.62 9.98
N ASN A 82 6.74 18.20 10.42
CA ASN A 82 6.12 18.63 11.67
C ASN A 82 6.46 17.72 12.88
N GLY A 83 7.49 16.87 12.77
CA GLY A 83 8.09 16.15 13.91
C GLY A 83 7.63 14.71 14.13
N SER A 84 6.93 14.11 13.17
CA SER A 84 6.59 12.67 13.17
C SER A 84 7.80 11.82 12.74
N ASP A 85 8.09 10.72 13.45
CA ASP A 85 9.25 9.86 13.16
C ASP A 85 9.00 8.79 12.07
N ILE A 86 8.49 9.18 10.91
CA ILE A 86 8.16 8.23 9.84
C ILE A 86 9.44 7.72 9.15
N ARG A 87 9.63 6.39 9.12
CA ARG A 87 10.79 5.77 8.43
C ARG A 87 10.82 6.15 6.93
N PRO A 88 11.99 6.50 6.37
CA PRO A 88 12.12 6.90 4.98
C PRO A 88 11.55 5.90 3.96
N TRP A 89 11.72 4.60 4.21
CA TRP A 89 11.24 3.55 3.31
C TRP A 89 9.76 3.69 2.95
N TRP A 90 8.89 4.02 3.92
CA TRP A 90 7.45 4.12 3.65
C TRP A 90 7.11 5.28 2.72
N ILE A 91 7.86 6.39 2.82
CA ILE A 91 7.73 7.51 1.89
C ILE A 91 8.20 7.10 0.49
N TYR A 92 9.35 6.43 0.37
CA TYR A 92 9.84 5.92 -0.91
C TYR A 92 8.89 4.89 -1.54
N HIS A 93 8.31 3.99 -0.73
CA HIS A 93 7.32 3.03 -1.15
C HIS A 93 6.11 3.71 -1.80
N HIS A 94 5.59 4.79 -1.20
CA HIS A 94 4.48 5.55 -1.82
C HIS A 94 4.87 6.13 -3.17
N TYR A 95 6.09 6.64 -3.33
CA TYR A 95 6.57 7.15 -4.62
C TYR A 95 6.73 6.02 -5.66
N CYS A 96 7.23 4.86 -5.27
CA CYS A 96 7.30 3.68 -6.15
C CYS A 96 5.90 3.23 -6.58
N ALA A 97 4.94 3.18 -5.66
CA ALA A 97 3.55 2.82 -5.97
C ALA A 97 2.84 3.85 -6.84
N MET A 98 3.13 5.14 -6.64
CA MET A 98 2.66 6.24 -7.49
C MET A 98 3.19 6.10 -8.92
N LEU A 99 4.49 5.82 -9.08
CA LEU A 99 5.11 5.60 -10.39
C LEU A 99 4.54 4.34 -11.07
N MET A 100 4.32 3.26 -10.31
CA MET A 100 3.68 2.05 -10.82
C MET A 100 2.26 2.30 -11.30
N ALA A 101 1.45 3.05 -10.55
CA ALA A 101 0.08 3.40 -10.95
C ALA A 101 0.08 4.27 -12.22
N LEU A 102 1.01 5.22 -12.33
CA LEU A 102 1.17 6.06 -13.52
C LEU A 102 1.53 5.23 -14.76
N VAL A 103 2.51 4.33 -14.65
CA VAL A 103 2.89 3.44 -15.77
C VAL A 103 1.78 2.45 -16.10
N SER A 104 1.07 1.94 -15.10
CA SER A 104 -0.06 1.03 -15.31
C SER A 104 -1.24 1.70 -16.01
N LEU A 105 -1.43 3.02 -15.86
CA LEU A 105 -2.47 3.77 -16.58
C LEU A 105 -2.22 3.84 -18.09
N THR A 106 -0.96 3.81 -18.52
CA THR A 106 -0.60 3.81 -19.95
C THR A 106 -0.63 2.41 -20.55
N TRP A 107 -0.89 1.38 -19.74
CA TRP A 107 -1.00 0.01 -20.22
C TRP A 107 -2.42 -0.28 -20.70
N GLU A 108 -2.58 -0.50 -22.00
CA GLU A 108 -3.84 -0.95 -22.57
C GLU A 108 -4.07 -2.43 -22.27
N ILE A 109 -5.15 -2.73 -21.56
CA ILE A 109 -5.54 -4.09 -21.26
C ILE A 109 -6.05 -4.74 -22.53
N LYS A 110 -5.26 -5.67 -23.09
CA LYS A 110 -5.63 -6.43 -24.28
C LYS A 110 -6.95 -7.17 -24.06
N GLY A 111 -7.89 -6.92 -24.98
CA GLY A 111 -9.16 -7.61 -25.08
C GLY A 111 -9.04 -9.01 -25.68
N GLN A 112 -10.15 -9.53 -26.20
CA GLN A 112 -10.20 -10.84 -26.86
C GLN A 112 -9.29 -10.92 -28.12
N PRO A 113 -8.83 -12.12 -28.53
CA PRO A 113 -9.03 -13.43 -27.89
C PRO A 113 -8.05 -13.70 -26.73
N ASN A 114 -8.46 -14.60 -25.82
CA ASN A 114 -7.72 -15.06 -24.62
C ASN A 114 -7.46 -13.99 -23.53
N CYS A 115 -8.45 -13.13 -23.26
CA CYS A 115 -8.40 -12.11 -22.21
C CYS A 115 -8.01 -12.70 -20.83
N ALA A 116 -8.56 -13.86 -20.46
CA ALA A 116 -8.47 -14.40 -19.12
C ALA A 116 -7.03 -14.82 -18.78
N GLN A 117 -6.33 -15.40 -19.76
CA GLN A 117 -4.93 -15.78 -19.65
C GLN A 117 -4.02 -14.55 -19.66
N LYS A 118 -4.24 -13.61 -20.58
CA LYS A 118 -3.42 -12.37 -20.69
C LYS A 118 -3.54 -11.49 -19.45
N GLN A 119 -4.72 -11.47 -18.80
CA GLN A 119 -4.99 -10.68 -17.61
C GLN A 119 -4.70 -11.42 -16.29
N ARG A 120 -4.06 -12.58 -16.33
CA ARG A 120 -3.76 -13.35 -15.11
C ARG A 120 -2.94 -12.56 -14.10
N GLY A 121 -1.96 -11.78 -14.57
CA GLY A 121 -1.17 -10.89 -13.71
C GLY A 121 -2.02 -9.82 -13.03
N VAL A 122 -2.94 -9.19 -13.77
CA VAL A 122 -3.88 -8.18 -13.23
C VAL A 122 -4.80 -8.81 -12.18
N GLN A 123 -5.33 -10.01 -12.45
CA GLN A 123 -6.16 -10.73 -11.49
C GLN A 123 -5.41 -11.00 -10.18
N LEU A 124 -4.18 -11.50 -10.26
CA LEU A 124 -3.37 -11.79 -9.07
C LEU A 124 -2.99 -10.52 -8.31
N PHE A 125 -2.70 -9.43 -9.03
CA PHE A 125 -2.47 -8.11 -8.42
C PHE A 125 -3.71 -7.62 -7.65
N LEU A 126 -4.92 -7.76 -8.20
CA LEU A 126 -6.15 -7.39 -7.49
C LEU A 126 -6.41 -8.27 -6.26
N GLN A 127 -6.10 -9.56 -6.33
CA GLN A 127 -6.19 -10.47 -5.18
C GLN A 127 -5.18 -10.07 -4.08
N TRP A 128 -3.95 -9.77 -4.46
CA TRP A 128 -2.94 -9.24 -3.55
C TRP A 128 -3.39 -7.91 -2.93
N ALA A 129 -3.94 -6.99 -3.72
CA ALA A 129 -4.43 -5.70 -3.24
C ALA A 129 -5.58 -5.86 -2.24
N MET A 130 -6.48 -6.83 -2.44
CA MET A 130 -7.52 -7.17 -1.47
C MET A 130 -6.91 -7.62 -0.14
N MET A 131 -5.93 -8.55 -0.16
CA MET A 131 -5.24 -9.00 1.04
C MET A 131 -4.49 -7.84 1.74
N GLN A 132 -3.85 -6.98 0.95
CA GLN A 132 -3.17 -5.78 1.44
C GLN A 132 -4.16 -4.82 2.10
N GLY A 133 -5.36 -4.65 1.55
CA GLY A 133 -6.43 -3.85 2.16
C GLY A 133 -6.87 -4.37 3.53
N VAL A 134 -6.97 -5.70 3.69
CA VAL A 134 -7.23 -6.31 5.00
C VAL A 134 -6.09 -6.01 5.98
N ALA A 135 -4.84 -6.19 5.56
CA ALA A 135 -3.68 -5.86 6.40
C ALA A 135 -3.65 -4.38 6.80
N MET A 136 -3.99 -3.46 5.89
CA MET A 136 -4.09 -2.03 6.18
C MET A 136 -5.14 -1.73 7.27
N LEU A 137 -6.31 -2.37 7.24
CA LEU A 137 -7.34 -2.21 8.26
C LEU A 137 -6.89 -2.74 9.62
N LEU A 138 -6.26 -3.92 9.65
CA LEU A 138 -5.71 -4.52 10.87
C LEU A 138 -4.60 -3.64 11.47
N GLN A 139 -3.69 -3.13 10.63
CA GLN A 139 -2.64 -2.20 11.02
C GLN A 139 -3.24 -0.91 11.60
N ASN A 140 -4.19 -0.28 10.89
CA ASN A 140 -4.84 0.95 11.32
C ASN A 140 -5.55 0.80 12.66
N ARG A 141 -6.20 -0.34 12.91
CA ARG A 141 -6.88 -0.60 14.19
C ARG A 141 -5.87 -0.88 15.30
N TYR A 142 -5.10 -1.94 15.16
CA TYR A 142 -4.33 -2.48 16.27
C TYR A 142 -3.04 -1.70 16.54
N GLN A 143 -2.30 -1.30 15.50
CA GLN A 143 -1.04 -0.56 15.72
C GLN A 143 -1.32 0.86 16.21
N ARG A 144 -2.44 1.47 15.79
CA ARG A 144 -2.82 2.81 16.26
C ARG A 144 -3.23 2.82 17.71
N GLN A 145 -4.03 1.85 18.15
CA GLN A 145 -4.40 1.70 19.56
C GLN A 145 -3.15 1.61 20.44
N ARG A 146 -2.17 0.81 20.02
CA ARG A 146 -0.92 0.64 20.75
C ARG A 146 -0.02 1.88 20.72
N LEU A 147 0.03 2.59 19.60
CA LEU A 147 0.72 3.87 19.52
C LEU A 147 0.14 4.87 20.52
N TYR A 148 -1.19 4.94 20.66
CA TYR A 148 -1.83 5.78 21.68
C TYR A 148 -1.43 5.38 23.10
N THR A 149 -1.38 4.08 23.42
CA THR A 149 -0.86 3.61 24.72
C THR A 149 0.59 4.05 24.94
N ARG A 150 1.46 3.91 23.94
CA ARG A 150 2.87 4.33 24.06
C ARG A 150 3.02 5.84 24.24
N ILE A 151 2.20 6.64 23.58
CA ILE A 151 2.17 8.10 23.77
C ILE A 151 1.74 8.44 25.20
N ALA A 152 0.70 7.79 25.73
CA ALA A 152 0.26 7.99 27.12
C ALA A 152 1.32 7.59 28.16
N LEU A 153 2.13 6.57 27.85
CA LEU A 153 3.26 6.12 28.67
C LEU A 153 4.55 6.94 28.46
N GLY A 154 4.54 7.97 27.61
CA GLY A 154 5.74 8.77 27.29
C GLY A 154 6.81 8.03 26.47
N LYS A 155 6.50 6.84 25.92
CA LYS A 155 7.43 5.99 25.14
C LYS A 155 7.38 6.25 23.62
N ALA A 156 6.59 7.23 23.18
CA ALA A 156 6.46 7.67 21.78
C ALA A 156 6.05 9.15 21.73
N LYS A 157 6.39 9.85 20.64
CA LYS A 157 6.07 11.27 20.49
C LYS A 157 4.60 11.42 20.11
N ARG A 158 3.97 12.51 20.58
CA ARG A 158 2.56 12.80 20.27
C ARG A 158 2.29 12.97 18.76
N MET A 159 3.30 13.37 18.00
CA MET A 159 3.24 13.52 16.54
C MET A 159 3.49 12.23 15.76
N ASP A 160 3.91 11.14 16.41
CA ASP A 160 4.13 9.88 15.73
C ASP A 160 2.81 9.32 15.20
N VAL A 161 2.83 8.78 13.99
CA VAL A 161 1.71 8.06 13.37
C VAL A 161 2.06 6.58 13.22
N VAL A 162 1.12 5.76 12.75
CA VAL A 162 1.43 4.34 12.50
C VAL A 162 2.17 4.24 11.16
N TRP A 163 3.39 3.74 11.15
CA TRP A 163 4.10 3.33 9.93
C TRP A 163 4.69 1.93 10.13
N GLY A 164 4.44 1.01 9.19
CA GLY A 164 4.94 -0.37 9.27
C GLY A 164 4.67 -1.08 10.59
N GLU A 165 5.51 -2.07 10.94
CA GLU A 165 5.30 -2.96 12.10
C GLU A 165 5.80 -2.43 13.45
N THR A 166 5.65 -1.13 13.70
CA THR A 166 6.37 -0.41 14.75
C THR A 166 5.82 -0.60 16.17
N ALA A 167 4.58 -1.08 16.33
CA ALA A 167 3.88 -0.95 17.60
C ALA A 167 3.52 -2.27 18.33
N GLY A 168 3.40 -3.41 17.65
CA GLY A 168 2.79 -4.63 18.23
C GLY A 168 3.43 -5.17 19.52
N VAL A 169 2.56 -5.58 20.48
CA VAL A 169 2.87 -6.49 21.61
C VAL A 169 3.11 -7.90 21.06
N ASP A 170 3.81 -8.77 21.80
CA ASP A 170 4.14 -10.13 21.39
C ASP A 170 2.97 -10.87 20.68
N GLY A 171 1.77 -10.89 21.25
CA GLY A 171 0.61 -11.56 20.62
C GLY A 171 0.08 -10.88 19.33
N GLN A 172 0.15 -9.56 19.23
CA GLN A 172 -0.29 -8.82 18.03
C GLN A 172 0.72 -8.93 16.89
N LEU A 173 2.01 -9.00 17.23
CA LEU A 173 3.10 -9.25 16.30
C LEU A 173 2.96 -10.65 15.68
N TRP A 174 2.59 -11.64 16.49
CA TRP A 174 2.30 -13.00 16.05
C TRP A 174 1.17 -13.11 15.03
N LEU A 175 0.16 -12.23 15.09
CA LEU A 175 -0.91 -12.19 14.08
C LEU A 175 -0.48 -11.44 12.82
N LEU A 176 0.15 -10.27 12.97
CA LEU A 176 0.38 -9.35 11.86
C LEU A 176 1.60 -9.72 11.01
N CYS A 177 2.69 -10.19 11.62
CA CYS A 177 3.89 -10.60 10.90
C CYS A 177 3.65 -11.69 9.85
N PRO A 178 2.98 -12.82 10.14
CA PRO A 178 2.78 -13.85 9.11
C PRO A 178 1.95 -13.31 7.94
N ILE A 179 0.95 -12.47 8.19
CA ILE A 179 0.16 -11.82 7.14
C ILE A 179 1.06 -10.95 6.26
N LEU A 180 1.96 -10.16 6.85
CA LEU A 180 2.87 -9.30 6.10
C LEU A 180 3.90 -10.08 5.29
N PHE A 181 4.48 -11.15 5.84
CA PHE A 181 5.39 -12.01 5.07
C PHE A 181 4.68 -12.69 3.90
N ILE A 182 3.47 -13.21 4.13
CA ILE A 182 2.65 -13.78 3.04
C ILE A 182 2.38 -12.74 1.96
N LEU A 183 2.02 -11.51 2.35
CA LEU A 183 1.80 -10.41 1.42
C LEU A 183 3.04 -10.05 0.60
N GLN A 184 4.21 -10.00 1.24
CA GLN A 184 5.48 -9.67 0.57
C GLN A 184 5.90 -10.79 -0.39
N VAL A 185 5.78 -12.05 0.02
CA VAL A 185 6.06 -13.20 -0.85
C VAL A 185 5.10 -13.22 -2.04
N PHE A 186 3.81 -12.94 -1.80
CA PHE A 186 2.84 -12.88 -2.87
C PHE A 186 3.07 -11.69 -3.81
N GLU A 187 3.44 -10.52 -3.29
CA GLU A 187 3.85 -9.34 -4.07
C GLU A 187 5.03 -9.69 -5.01
N ALA A 188 6.08 -10.32 -4.46
CA ALA A 188 7.23 -10.77 -5.22
C ALA A 188 6.86 -11.80 -6.28
N TYR A 189 5.99 -12.76 -5.95
CA TYR A 189 5.49 -13.76 -6.90
C TYR A 189 4.76 -13.12 -8.08
N VAL A 190 3.87 -12.15 -7.82
CA VAL A 190 3.18 -11.42 -8.89
C VAL A 190 4.18 -10.66 -9.76
N GLY A 191 5.14 -9.96 -9.15
CA GLY A 191 6.19 -9.24 -9.88
C GLY A 191 7.03 -10.15 -10.78
N LEU A 192 7.49 -11.29 -10.27
CA LEU A 192 8.25 -12.29 -11.03
C LEU A 192 7.42 -12.92 -12.14
N LEU A 193 6.13 -13.16 -11.91
CA LEU A 193 5.23 -13.67 -12.94
C LEU A 193 5.08 -12.67 -14.08
N LEU A 194 4.90 -11.38 -13.79
CA LEU A 194 4.81 -10.33 -14.82
C LEU A 194 6.09 -10.27 -15.66
N LEU A 195 7.26 -10.30 -15.00
CA LEU A 195 8.56 -10.33 -15.68
C LEU A 195 8.69 -11.56 -16.59
N LYS A 196 8.31 -12.74 -16.09
CA LYS A 196 8.30 -13.97 -16.90
C LYS A 196 7.37 -13.86 -18.10
N THR A 197 6.17 -13.30 -17.94
CA THR A 197 5.22 -13.13 -19.05
C THR A 197 5.70 -12.15 -20.12
N ALA A 198 6.45 -11.12 -19.72
CA ALA A 198 7.05 -10.18 -20.65
C ALA A 198 8.23 -10.82 -21.41
N LEU A 199 9.07 -11.61 -20.72
CA LEU A 199 10.20 -12.33 -21.34
C LEU A 199 9.75 -13.40 -22.35
N VAL A 200 8.68 -14.13 -22.04
CA VAL A 200 8.12 -15.16 -22.95
C VAL A 200 7.36 -14.52 -24.12
N GLY A 201 7.11 -13.21 -24.10
CA GLY A 201 6.45 -12.48 -25.19
C GLY A 201 4.92 -12.64 -25.22
N VAL A 202 4.30 -13.11 -24.13
CA VAL A 202 2.83 -13.21 -24.03
C VAL A 202 2.19 -11.81 -24.03
N VAL A 203 2.88 -10.85 -23.40
CA VAL A 203 2.52 -9.43 -23.32
C VAL A 203 3.84 -8.63 -23.40
N PRO A 204 4.34 -8.29 -24.61
CA PRO A 204 5.67 -7.71 -24.81
C PRO A 204 5.77 -6.23 -24.41
N GLU A 205 4.69 -5.64 -23.89
CA GLU A 205 4.63 -4.27 -23.40
C GLU A 205 5.65 -4.02 -22.29
N TRP A 206 6.52 -3.02 -22.49
CA TRP A 206 7.55 -2.66 -21.52
C TRP A 206 6.98 -2.26 -20.15
N GLN A 207 5.73 -1.75 -20.11
CA GLN A 207 5.00 -1.42 -18.90
C GLN A 207 4.89 -2.64 -17.96
N VAL A 208 4.69 -3.83 -18.52
CA VAL A 208 4.57 -5.08 -17.74
C VAL A 208 5.89 -5.44 -17.08
N SER A 209 6.99 -5.34 -17.82
CA SER A 209 8.33 -5.55 -17.27
C SER A 209 8.65 -4.53 -16.18
N PHE A 210 8.33 -3.26 -16.42
CA PHE A 210 8.60 -2.18 -15.48
C PHE A 210 7.79 -2.33 -14.17
N CYS A 211 6.49 -2.57 -14.27
CA CYS A 211 5.64 -2.81 -13.10
C CYS A 211 6.05 -4.08 -12.35
N GLY A 212 6.43 -5.15 -13.07
CA GLY A 212 6.97 -6.37 -12.48
C GLY A 212 8.24 -6.14 -11.66
N ALA A 213 9.19 -5.37 -12.21
CA ALA A 213 10.42 -5.00 -11.50
C ALA A 213 10.14 -4.15 -10.25
N LEU A 214 9.23 -3.17 -10.35
CA LEU A 214 8.83 -2.35 -9.21
C LEU A 214 8.14 -3.16 -8.10
N LEU A 215 7.29 -4.13 -8.45
CA LEU A 215 6.66 -5.02 -7.46
C LEU A 215 7.71 -5.82 -6.69
N VAL A 216 8.71 -6.38 -7.39
CA VAL A 216 9.81 -7.12 -6.74
C VAL A 216 10.63 -6.19 -5.83
N LEU A 217 10.95 -4.98 -6.30
CA LEU A 217 11.68 -3.99 -5.50
C LEU A 217 10.92 -3.62 -4.22
N MET A 218 9.62 -3.36 -4.33
CA MET A 218 8.78 -3.03 -3.17
C MET A 218 8.65 -4.23 -2.21
N ALA A 219 8.45 -5.44 -2.72
CA ALA A 219 8.39 -6.65 -1.91
C ALA A 219 9.68 -6.87 -1.09
N VAL A 220 10.85 -6.72 -1.73
CA VAL A 220 12.16 -6.84 -1.07
C VAL A 220 12.35 -5.76 -0.01
N GLY A 221 12.06 -4.50 -0.33
CA GLY A 221 12.22 -3.41 0.64
C GLY A 221 11.24 -3.49 1.80
N ASN A 222 10.01 -3.95 1.56
CA ASN A 222 9.01 -4.25 2.59
C ASN A 222 9.53 -5.38 3.51
N PHE A 223 10.07 -6.45 2.94
CA PHE A 223 10.66 -7.56 3.68
C PHE A 223 11.83 -7.12 4.57
N ILE A 224 12.79 -6.38 4.02
CA ILE A 224 13.93 -5.84 4.77
C ILE A 224 13.44 -4.99 5.94
N ASN A 225 12.46 -4.12 5.72
CA ASN A 225 11.93 -3.25 6.78
C ASN A 225 11.18 -4.02 7.87
N THR A 226 10.42 -5.07 7.51
CA THR A 226 9.78 -5.97 8.47
C THR A 226 10.83 -6.68 9.32
N VAL A 227 11.85 -7.29 8.68
CA VAL A 227 12.94 -8.00 9.38
C VAL A 227 13.71 -7.05 10.30
N GLN A 228 14.09 -5.87 9.83
CA GLN A 228 14.77 -4.87 10.67
C GLN A 228 13.93 -4.50 11.90
N THR A 229 12.61 -4.36 11.74
CA THR A 229 11.71 -4.05 12.85
C THR A 229 11.65 -5.18 13.87
N LEU A 230 11.66 -6.43 13.41
CA LEU A 230 11.71 -7.61 14.28
C LEU A 230 13.04 -7.72 15.02
N MET A 231 14.16 -7.50 14.32
CA MET A 231 15.49 -7.52 14.93
C MET A 231 15.62 -6.48 16.04
N THR A 232 15.23 -5.22 15.78
CA THR A 232 15.26 -4.16 16.81
C THR A 232 14.38 -4.48 18.01
N LYS A 233 13.27 -5.20 17.83
CA LYS A 233 12.42 -5.64 18.95
C LYS A 233 13.02 -6.81 19.72
N SER A 234 13.62 -7.77 19.02
CA SER A 234 14.27 -8.92 19.65
C SER A 234 15.50 -8.53 20.46
N SER A 235 16.22 -7.48 20.06
CA SER A 235 17.41 -6.98 20.78
C SER A 235 17.08 -6.14 22.01
N MET A 236 15.82 -5.74 22.21
CA MET A 236 15.37 -4.98 23.39
C MET A 236 14.66 -5.87 24.43
N LYS A 237 14.60 -7.18 24.20
CA LYS A 237 14.22 -8.19 25.19
C LYS A 237 15.48 -8.73 25.86
#